data_AF-A0A7W6H8W8-F1
#
_entry.id   AF-A0A7W6H8W8-F1
#
_cell.length_a   1.000
_cell.length_b   1.000
_cell.length_c   1.000
_cell.angle_alpha   90.00
_cell.angle_beta   90.00
_cell.angle_gamma   90.00
#
_symmetry.space_group_name_H-M   'P 1'
#
loop_
_entity.id
_entity.type
_entity.pdbx_description
1 polymer ?
#
loop_
_entity_poly.entity_id
_entity_poly.type
_entity_poly.pdbx_seq_one_letter_code
_entity_poly.pdbx_strand_id
1 'polypeptide(L)'
;MFDGLRLPAPTPPVARPETIRAEQDRPIQRQADRLRPLSGFEQAVDRYARAHHAIERQMRDGLPVLEGQRQELHQAGLVLDQARPGAAALVVSAARHDPETARALTDLSGRERVGQIVTGMDRERAAVADPNVRADRLIGCWQELHKERQALPGWRHEEARSKVEGQMRQIAGAIERDPQVESIVRTRAMELGIGSPQRDRSIALQMERELTRGHGIGLER
;
A
#
# COMPACT_ATOMS: atom_id res chain seq x y z
N MET A 1 66.33 33.23 -12.63
CA MET A 1 65.05 33.20 -11.88
C MET A 1 63.96 32.93 -12.90
N PHE A 2 63.38 31.73 -12.90
CA PHE A 2 62.15 31.41 -13.64
C PHE A 2 61.27 30.60 -12.69
N ASP A 3 60.26 31.28 -12.14
CA ASP A 3 59.02 30.71 -11.63
C ASP A 3 58.39 29.84 -12.74
N GLY A 4 57.92 28.62 -12.51
CA GLY A 4 56.96 28.26 -11.47
C GLY A 4 55.65 27.82 -12.15
N LEU A 5 55.69 26.74 -12.95
CA LEU A 5 54.48 26.09 -13.49
C LEU A 5 54.46 24.63 -13.05
N ARG A 6 53.59 24.29 -12.09
CA ARG A 6 53.07 22.93 -11.91
C ARG A 6 51.56 22.96 -11.68
N LEU A 7 50.83 22.45 -12.66
CA LEU A 7 49.42 22.08 -12.58
C LEU A 7 49.26 20.87 -11.63
N PRO A 8 48.27 20.83 -10.74
CA PRO A 8 47.92 19.60 -10.03
C PRO A 8 47.10 18.67 -10.93
N ALA A 9 47.55 17.43 -11.07
CA ALA A 9 46.79 16.36 -11.71
C ALA A 9 45.61 15.92 -10.81
N PRO A 10 44.44 15.55 -11.37
CA PRO A 10 43.36 14.97 -10.59
C PRO A 10 43.71 13.53 -10.18
N THR A 11 43.78 13.28 -8.87
CA THR A 11 43.82 11.92 -8.31
C THR A 11 42.52 11.18 -8.63
N PRO A 12 42.56 9.95 -9.17
CA PRO A 12 41.36 9.14 -9.30
C PRO A 12 40.85 8.73 -7.91
N PRO A 13 39.52 8.58 -7.71
CA PRO A 13 38.98 8.11 -6.44
C PRO A 13 39.42 6.66 -6.23
N VAL A 14 40.19 6.42 -5.17
CA VAL A 14 40.47 5.08 -4.66
C VAL A 14 39.15 4.51 -4.16
N ALA A 15 38.49 3.70 -4.98
CA ALA A 15 37.35 2.90 -4.56
C ALA A 15 37.81 2.00 -3.41
N ARG A 16 37.14 2.13 -2.25
CA ARG A 16 37.45 1.36 -1.05
C ARG A 16 37.31 -0.14 -1.38
N PRO A 17 38.26 -1.00 -0.99
CA PRO A 17 38.23 -2.42 -1.34
C PRO A 17 36.97 -3.15 -0.82
N GLU A 18 36.32 -2.61 0.21
CA GLU A 18 35.06 -3.11 0.76
C GLU A 18 33.87 -2.96 -0.20
N THR A 19 33.82 -1.88 -0.98
CA THR A 19 32.74 -1.62 -1.94
C THR A 19 32.85 -2.54 -3.15
N ILE A 20 34.07 -2.76 -3.64
CA ILE A 20 34.35 -3.67 -4.76
C ILE A 20 34.01 -5.12 -4.37
N ARG A 21 34.37 -5.54 -3.15
CA ARG A 21 34.06 -6.88 -2.64
C ARG A 21 32.56 -7.09 -2.46
N ALA A 22 31.84 -6.11 -1.91
CA ALA A 22 30.38 -6.17 -1.80
C ALA A 22 29.67 -6.21 -3.17
N GLU A 23 30.18 -5.51 -4.18
CA GLU A 23 29.64 -5.58 -5.55
C GLU A 23 29.94 -6.92 -6.25
N GLN A 24 31.09 -7.54 -5.97
CA GLN A 24 31.46 -8.87 -6.49
C GLN A 24 30.74 -10.03 -5.78
N ASP A 25 30.42 -9.90 -4.49
CA ASP A 25 29.67 -10.90 -3.73
C ASP A 25 28.16 -10.89 -4.06
N ARG A 26 27.58 -9.74 -4.43
CA ARG A 26 26.15 -9.62 -4.83
C ARG A 26 25.71 -10.56 -5.97
N PRO A 27 26.44 -10.71 -7.09
CA PRO A 27 26.06 -11.65 -8.14
C PRO A 27 26.19 -13.12 -7.70
N ILE A 28 27.20 -13.44 -6.88
CA ILE A 28 27.42 -14.80 -6.35
C ILE A 28 26.32 -15.17 -5.37
N GLN A 29 25.94 -14.26 -4.47
CA GLN A 29 24.83 -14.43 -3.54
C GLN A 29 23.49 -14.52 -4.26
N ARG A 30 23.26 -13.72 -5.32
CA ARG A 30 22.05 -13.87 -6.16
C ARG A 30 22.01 -15.22 -6.88
N GLN A 31 23.14 -15.77 -7.31
CA GLN A 31 23.20 -17.11 -7.91
C GLN A 31 22.96 -18.21 -6.86
N ALA A 32 23.59 -18.14 -5.70
CA ALA A 32 23.38 -19.08 -4.61
C ALA A 32 21.92 -19.04 -4.11
N ASP A 33 21.35 -17.85 -4.01
CA ASP A 33 19.96 -17.66 -3.61
C ASP A 33 19.00 -18.24 -4.65
N ARG A 34 19.31 -18.17 -5.96
CA ARG A 34 18.49 -18.84 -7.00
C ARG A 34 18.49 -20.36 -6.90
N LEU A 35 19.50 -20.97 -6.29
CA LEU A 35 19.65 -22.43 -6.23
C LEU A 35 19.11 -23.04 -4.93
N ARG A 36 18.87 -22.26 -3.86
CA ARG A 36 18.31 -22.77 -2.60
C ARG A 36 16.83 -23.18 -2.77
N PRO A 37 16.28 -24.17 -2.06
CA PRO A 37 14.82 -24.37 -2.04
C PRO A 37 14.07 -23.13 -1.53
N LEU A 38 12.86 -22.88 -2.02
CA LEU A 38 12.00 -21.83 -1.44
C LEU A 38 11.67 -22.22 0.00
N SER A 39 11.79 -21.27 0.92
CA SER A 39 11.29 -21.41 2.29
C SER A 39 9.77 -21.62 2.30
N GLY A 40 9.22 -22.16 3.39
CA GLY A 40 7.77 -22.38 3.51
C GLY A 40 6.95 -21.10 3.32
N PHE A 41 7.48 -19.96 3.76
CA PHE A 41 6.86 -18.65 3.51
C PHE A 41 6.92 -18.25 2.03
N GLU A 42 8.08 -18.38 1.38
CA GLU A 42 8.24 -18.10 -0.05
C GLU A 42 7.32 -18.97 -0.93
N GLN A 43 7.10 -20.23 -0.54
CA GLN A 43 6.14 -21.12 -1.20
C GLN A 43 4.69 -20.66 -1.01
N ALA A 44 4.34 -20.18 0.19
CA ALA A 44 3.01 -19.63 0.45
C ALA A 44 2.77 -18.33 -0.36
N VAL A 45 3.78 -17.46 -0.44
CA VAL A 45 3.74 -16.26 -1.29
C VAL A 45 3.56 -16.64 -2.76
N ASP A 46 4.31 -17.62 -3.26
CA ASP A 46 4.18 -18.10 -4.64
C ASP A 46 2.77 -18.63 -4.94
N ARG A 47 2.21 -19.45 -4.03
CA ARG A 47 0.85 -19.99 -4.17
C ARG A 47 -0.19 -18.88 -4.21
N TYR A 48 -0.09 -17.91 -3.29
CA TYR A 48 -0.99 -16.75 -3.27
C TYR A 48 -0.90 -15.95 -4.56
N ALA A 49 0.33 -15.66 -5.01
CA ALA A 49 0.55 -14.89 -6.23
C ALA A 49 0.01 -15.59 -7.49
N ARG A 50 0.09 -16.93 -7.57
CA ARG A 50 -0.50 -17.69 -8.68
C ARG A 50 -2.03 -17.62 -8.68
N ALA A 51 -2.66 -17.81 -7.53
CA ALA A 51 -4.12 -17.72 -7.42
C ALA A 51 -4.61 -16.30 -7.77
N HIS A 52 -3.89 -15.28 -7.31
CA HIS A 52 -4.17 -13.88 -7.65
C HIS A 52 -4.04 -13.64 -9.15
N HIS A 53 -2.92 -14.07 -9.76
CA HIS A 53 -2.68 -13.92 -11.19
C HIS A 53 -3.73 -14.63 -12.06
N ALA A 54 -4.23 -15.80 -11.63
CA ALA A 54 -5.28 -16.52 -12.35
C ALA A 54 -6.60 -15.73 -12.39
N ILE A 55 -6.98 -15.09 -11.27
CA ILE A 55 -8.16 -14.22 -11.20
C ILE A 55 -7.97 -12.96 -12.04
N GLU A 56 -6.82 -12.29 -11.90
CA GLU A 56 -6.51 -11.08 -12.67
C GLU A 56 -6.57 -11.32 -14.18
N ARG A 57 -6.04 -12.47 -14.62
CA ARG A 57 -6.13 -12.87 -16.03
C ARG A 57 -7.57 -13.03 -16.48
N GLN A 58 -8.40 -13.73 -15.70
CA GLN A 58 -9.82 -13.93 -16.00
C GLN A 58 -10.56 -12.59 -16.13
N MET A 59 -10.29 -11.65 -15.21
CA MET A 59 -10.85 -10.30 -15.27
C MET A 59 -10.38 -9.51 -16.49
N ARG A 60 -9.08 -9.61 -16.83
CA ARG A 60 -8.49 -8.94 -18.00
C ARG A 60 -9.07 -9.48 -19.32
N ASP A 61 -9.39 -10.76 -19.36
CA ASP A 61 -10.01 -11.41 -20.51
C ASP A 61 -11.53 -11.17 -20.58
N GLY A 62 -12.09 -10.40 -19.64
CA GLY A 62 -13.53 -10.10 -19.57
C GLY A 62 -14.39 -11.30 -19.17
N LEU A 63 -13.77 -12.33 -18.59
CA LEU A 63 -14.43 -13.55 -18.17
C LEU A 63 -14.89 -13.45 -16.71
N PRO A 64 -16.00 -14.10 -16.32
CA PRO A 64 -16.41 -14.14 -14.93
C PRO A 64 -15.40 -14.94 -14.10
N VAL A 65 -15.04 -14.40 -12.94
CA VAL A 65 -14.21 -15.11 -11.95
C VAL A 65 -14.98 -16.32 -11.43
N LEU A 66 -14.36 -17.49 -11.48
CA LEU A 66 -14.98 -18.73 -11.04
C LEU A 66 -14.99 -18.81 -9.50
N GLU A 67 -16.01 -19.46 -8.93
CA GLU A 67 -16.10 -19.64 -7.47
C GLU A 67 -14.89 -20.43 -6.93
N GLY A 68 -14.46 -21.47 -7.66
CA GLY A 68 -13.26 -22.24 -7.29
C GLY A 68 -12.00 -21.37 -7.25
N GLN A 69 -11.86 -20.39 -8.14
CA GLN A 69 -10.72 -19.45 -8.13
C GLN A 69 -10.77 -18.52 -6.93
N ARG A 70 -11.95 -17.97 -6.60
CA ARG A 70 -12.15 -17.16 -5.38
C ARG A 70 -11.78 -17.95 -4.13
N GLN A 71 -12.24 -19.20 -4.05
CA GLN A 71 -11.96 -20.08 -2.93
C GLN A 71 -10.46 -20.43 -2.86
N GLU A 72 -9.82 -20.68 -4.00
CA GLU A 72 -8.37 -20.94 -4.06
C GLU A 72 -7.56 -19.74 -3.57
N LEU A 73 -7.87 -18.52 -4.03
CA LEU A 73 -7.19 -17.30 -3.57
C LEU A 73 -7.38 -17.11 -2.07
N HIS A 74 -8.59 -17.32 -1.56
CA HIS A 74 -8.88 -17.23 -0.14
C HIS A 74 -8.05 -18.24 0.67
N GLN A 75 -8.04 -19.51 0.26
CA GLN A 75 -7.25 -20.56 0.92
C GLN A 75 -5.75 -20.28 0.85
N ALA A 76 -5.25 -19.80 -0.28
CA ALA A 76 -3.85 -19.40 -0.41
C ALA A 76 -3.51 -18.23 0.53
N GLY A 77 -4.43 -17.28 0.71
CA GLY A 77 -4.31 -16.19 1.68
C GLY A 77 -4.21 -16.70 3.11
N LEU A 78 -5.07 -17.65 3.51
CA LEU A 78 -5.01 -18.26 4.84
C LEU A 78 -3.68 -18.99 5.09
N VAL A 79 -3.18 -19.75 4.12
CA VAL A 79 -1.87 -20.42 4.23
C VAL A 79 -0.73 -19.42 4.35
N LEU A 80 -0.80 -18.31 3.61
CA LEU A 80 0.17 -17.23 3.71
C LEU A 80 0.13 -16.54 5.10
N ASP A 81 -1.05 -16.28 5.63
CA ASP A 81 -1.23 -15.69 6.96
C ASP A 81 -0.82 -16.66 8.09
N GLN A 82 -0.97 -17.97 7.91
CA GLN A 82 -0.43 -18.97 8.84
C GLN A 82 1.10 -18.93 8.89
N ALA A 83 1.77 -18.73 7.74
CA ALA A 83 3.22 -18.61 7.70
C ALA A 83 3.71 -17.30 8.31
N ARG A 84 2.95 -16.20 8.15
CA ARG A 84 3.22 -14.92 8.79
C ARG A 84 1.91 -14.13 8.95
N PRO A 85 1.47 -13.81 10.17
CA PRO A 85 0.22 -13.10 10.40
C PRO A 85 0.14 -11.78 9.61
N GLY A 86 -0.97 -11.59 8.88
CA GLY A 86 -1.24 -10.40 8.09
C GLY A 86 -0.45 -10.29 6.79
N ALA A 87 0.27 -11.34 6.38
CA ALA A 87 1.05 -11.34 5.15
C ALA A 87 0.18 -11.22 3.89
N ALA A 88 -1.01 -11.83 3.84
CA ALA A 88 -1.89 -11.71 2.69
C ALA A 88 -2.36 -10.26 2.50
N ALA A 89 -2.80 -9.62 3.59
CA ALA A 89 -3.16 -8.20 3.58
C ALA A 89 -1.97 -7.30 3.20
N LEU A 90 -0.76 -7.65 3.65
CA LEU A 90 0.45 -6.90 3.32
C LEU A 90 0.82 -7.03 1.83
N VAL A 91 0.67 -8.19 1.21
CA VAL A 91 0.88 -8.36 -0.25
C VAL A 91 -0.09 -7.46 -1.04
N VAL A 92 -1.37 -7.46 -0.67
CA VAL A 92 -2.38 -6.61 -1.32
C VAL A 92 -2.04 -5.14 -1.13
N SER A 93 -1.66 -4.73 0.09
CA SER A 93 -1.30 -3.35 0.38
C SER A 93 -0.04 -2.91 -0.38
N ALA A 94 0.97 -3.78 -0.46
CA ALA A 94 2.18 -3.52 -1.22
C ALA A 94 1.85 -3.37 -2.72
N ALA A 95 1.08 -4.28 -3.31
CA ALA A 95 0.67 -4.18 -4.70
C ALA A 95 -0.13 -2.91 -5.03
N ARG A 96 -0.94 -2.42 -4.08
CA ARG A 96 -1.71 -1.18 -4.27
C ARG A 96 -0.83 0.07 -4.31
N HIS A 97 0.25 0.11 -3.53
CA HIS A 97 1.05 1.33 -3.32
C HIS A 97 2.45 1.27 -3.96
N ASP A 98 2.90 0.09 -4.41
CA ASP A 98 4.19 -0.14 -5.04
C ASP A 98 3.98 -0.80 -6.43
N PRO A 99 4.21 -0.07 -7.53
CA PRO A 99 3.94 -0.57 -8.88
C PRO A 99 4.86 -1.73 -9.28
N GLU A 100 6.04 -1.86 -8.67
CA GLU A 100 6.92 -3.01 -8.89
C GLU A 100 6.30 -4.29 -8.32
N THR A 101 5.69 -4.22 -7.13
CA THR A 101 4.98 -5.33 -6.51
C THR A 101 3.75 -5.73 -7.32
N ALA A 102 3.00 -4.75 -7.84
CA ALA A 102 1.88 -5.01 -8.74
C ALA A 102 2.32 -5.78 -9.99
N ARG A 103 3.39 -5.32 -10.65
CA ARG A 103 3.99 -6.01 -11.80
C ARG A 103 4.52 -7.38 -11.43
N ALA A 104 5.10 -7.55 -10.23
CA ALA A 104 5.58 -8.85 -9.79
C ALA A 104 4.45 -9.88 -9.68
N LEU A 105 3.27 -9.47 -9.19
CA LEU A 105 2.09 -10.35 -9.12
C LEU A 105 1.57 -10.77 -10.49
N THR A 106 1.69 -9.91 -11.52
CA THR A 106 1.09 -10.15 -12.83
C THR A 106 2.06 -10.66 -13.89
N ASP A 107 3.27 -10.13 -13.93
CA ASP A 107 4.17 -10.26 -15.08
C ASP A 107 5.32 -11.23 -14.80
N LEU A 108 5.66 -11.43 -13.52
CA LEU A 108 6.76 -12.31 -13.12
C LEU A 108 6.27 -13.71 -12.77
N SER A 109 7.20 -14.66 -12.75
CA SER A 109 6.93 -16.05 -12.41
C SER A 109 8.06 -16.69 -11.62
N GLY A 110 7.71 -17.78 -10.91
CA GLY A 110 8.65 -18.54 -10.10
C GLY A 110 9.35 -17.68 -9.04
N ARG A 111 10.65 -17.92 -8.85
CA ARG A 111 11.42 -17.29 -7.79
C ARG A 111 11.54 -15.77 -7.91
N GLU A 112 11.63 -15.25 -9.14
CA GLU A 112 11.79 -13.81 -9.36
C GLU A 112 10.55 -13.05 -8.87
N ARG A 113 9.35 -13.58 -9.14
CA ARG A 113 8.10 -13.07 -8.59
C ARG A 113 8.12 -13.05 -7.07
N VAL A 114 8.48 -14.17 -6.45
CA VAL A 114 8.48 -14.27 -4.98
C VAL A 114 9.46 -13.27 -4.37
N GLY A 115 10.68 -13.18 -4.88
CA GLY A 115 11.69 -12.24 -4.38
C GLY A 115 11.24 -10.79 -4.48
N GLN A 116 10.61 -10.40 -5.59
CA GLN A 116 10.08 -9.05 -5.77
C GLN A 116 8.89 -8.77 -4.86
N ILE A 117 7.95 -9.72 -4.70
CA ILE A 117 6.82 -9.56 -3.77
C ILE A 117 7.32 -9.43 -2.34
N VAL A 118 8.25 -10.26 -1.90
CA VAL A 118 8.81 -10.18 -0.54
C VAL A 118 9.50 -8.84 -0.31
N THR A 119 10.32 -8.39 -1.28
CA THR A 119 10.96 -7.07 -1.23
C THR A 119 9.91 -5.94 -1.14
N GLY A 120 8.84 -6.04 -1.93
CA GLY A 120 7.70 -5.13 -1.89
C GLY A 120 6.99 -5.09 -0.54
N MET A 121 6.79 -6.27 0.08
CA MET A 121 6.22 -6.38 1.43
C MET A 121 7.10 -5.72 2.49
N ASP A 122 8.43 -5.83 2.37
CA ASP A 122 9.37 -5.17 3.30
C ASP A 122 9.35 -3.65 3.15
N ARG A 123 9.32 -3.14 1.91
CA ARG A 123 9.12 -1.70 1.65
C ARG A 123 7.80 -1.20 2.21
N GLU A 124 6.73 -1.96 1.99
CA GLU A 124 5.40 -1.60 2.49
C GLU A 124 5.35 -1.60 4.02
N ARG A 125 5.99 -2.58 4.67
CA ARG A 125 6.12 -2.59 6.14
C ARG A 125 6.89 -1.37 6.65
N ALA A 126 7.97 -0.99 5.98
CA ALA A 126 8.73 0.21 6.33
C ALA A 126 7.91 1.49 6.11
N ALA A 127 7.15 1.57 5.02
CA ALA A 127 6.29 2.70 4.71
C ALA A 127 5.17 2.85 5.75
N VAL A 128 4.46 1.77 6.07
CA VAL A 128 3.36 1.79 7.06
C VAL A 128 3.88 2.00 8.49
N ALA A 129 5.16 1.80 8.78
CA ALA A 129 5.73 2.16 10.07
C ALA A 129 5.74 3.69 10.30
N ASP A 130 5.83 4.50 9.24
CA ASP A 130 5.77 5.96 9.31
C ASP A 130 4.31 6.44 9.50
N PRO A 131 4.00 7.14 10.62
CA PRO A 131 2.67 7.71 10.85
C PRO A 131 2.21 8.70 9.77
N ASN A 132 3.14 9.42 9.11
CA ASN A 132 2.79 10.35 8.03
C ASN A 132 2.25 9.60 6.82
N VAL A 133 2.90 8.51 6.43
CA VAL A 133 2.44 7.66 5.32
C VAL A 133 1.07 7.06 5.63
N ARG A 134 0.84 6.60 6.88
CA ARG A 134 -0.48 6.10 7.29
C ARG A 134 -1.54 7.19 7.21
N ALA A 135 -1.25 8.39 7.70
CA ALA A 135 -2.16 9.53 7.64
C ALA A 135 -2.47 9.95 6.20
N ASP A 136 -1.46 10.08 5.34
CA ASP A 136 -1.61 10.45 3.94
C ASP A 136 -2.53 9.47 3.19
N ARG A 137 -2.35 8.16 3.43
CA ARG A 137 -3.21 7.14 2.82
C ARG A 137 -4.65 7.22 3.31
N LEU A 138 -4.88 7.43 4.61
CA LEU A 138 -6.23 7.56 5.16
C LEU A 138 -6.93 8.83 4.65
N ILE A 139 -6.21 9.94 4.56
CA ILE A 139 -6.70 11.21 3.98
C ILE A 139 -7.05 11.01 2.50
N GLY A 140 -6.17 10.39 1.72
CA GLY A 140 -6.41 10.09 0.31
C GLY A 140 -7.64 9.19 0.10
N CYS A 141 -7.77 8.10 0.88
CA CYS A 141 -8.95 7.25 0.84
C CYS A 141 -10.23 8.02 1.22
N TRP A 142 -10.18 8.87 2.24
CA TRP A 142 -11.31 9.72 2.61
C TRP A 142 -11.73 10.65 1.48
N GLN A 143 -10.77 11.30 0.80
CA GLN A 143 -11.03 12.21 -0.31
C GLN A 143 -11.66 11.49 -1.50
N GLU A 144 -11.19 10.30 -1.85
CA GLU A 144 -11.78 9.52 -2.94
C GLU A 144 -13.22 9.08 -2.60
N LEU A 145 -13.46 8.59 -1.38
CA LEU A 145 -14.82 8.25 -0.93
C LEU A 145 -15.72 9.49 -0.90
N HIS A 146 -15.17 10.65 -0.54
CA HIS A 146 -15.92 11.90 -0.56
C HIS A 146 -16.34 12.29 -1.99
N LYS A 147 -15.45 12.14 -2.99
CA LYS A 147 -15.78 12.34 -4.41
C LYS A 147 -16.83 11.34 -4.89
N GLU A 148 -16.70 10.06 -4.55
CA GLU A 148 -17.67 9.02 -4.89
C GLU A 148 -19.05 9.34 -4.31
N ARG A 149 -19.09 9.78 -3.05
CA ARG A 149 -20.33 10.23 -2.39
C ARG A 149 -20.97 11.41 -3.11
N GLN A 150 -20.19 12.39 -3.57
CA GLN A 150 -20.69 13.53 -4.34
C GLN A 150 -21.23 13.11 -5.72
N ALA A 151 -20.64 12.08 -6.33
CA ALA A 151 -21.08 11.51 -7.61
C ALA A 151 -22.38 10.68 -7.50
N LEU A 152 -22.89 10.45 -6.29
CA LEU A 152 -24.14 9.73 -6.01
C LEU A 152 -25.25 10.68 -5.51
N PRO A 153 -25.79 11.59 -6.35
CA PRO A 153 -26.83 12.54 -5.94
C PRO A 153 -28.24 11.90 -5.89
N GLY A 154 -29.14 12.44 -5.07
CA GLY A 154 -30.56 12.05 -5.06
C GLY A 154 -30.90 10.77 -4.27
N TRP A 155 -32.19 10.48 -4.15
CA TRP A 155 -32.73 9.39 -3.30
C TRP A 155 -32.47 8.00 -3.88
N ARG A 156 -32.40 7.86 -5.21
CA ARG A 156 -32.19 6.56 -5.89
C ARG A 156 -30.84 5.92 -5.56
N HIS A 157 -29.87 6.70 -5.13
CA HIS A 157 -28.52 6.24 -4.77
C HIS A 157 -28.29 6.11 -3.26
N GLU A 158 -29.36 6.11 -2.45
CA GLU A 158 -29.25 6.07 -0.98
C GLU A 158 -28.51 4.85 -0.47
N GLU A 159 -28.77 3.66 -1.03
CA GLU A 159 -28.07 2.44 -0.62
C GLU A 159 -26.56 2.49 -0.97
N ALA A 160 -26.22 2.96 -2.17
CA ALA A 160 -24.83 3.13 -2.59
C ALA A 160 -24.12 4.17 -1.73
N ARG A 161 -24.78 5.30 -1.45
CA ARG A 161 -24.28 6.35 -0.57
C ARG A 161 -24.03 5.84 0.85
N SER A 162 -24.96 5.05 1.40
CA SER A 162 -24.84 4.47 2.73
C SER A 162 -23.63 3.53 2.85
N LYS A 163 -23.32 2.76 1.79
CA LYS A 163 -22.10 1.93 1.71
C LYS A 163 -20.82 2.77 1.75
N VAL A 164 -20.76 3.83 0.93
CA VAL A 164 -19.62 4.77 0.91
C VAL A 164 -19.45 5.44 2.27
N GLU A 165 -20.53 5.93 2.89
CA GLU A 165 -20.49 6.53 4.22
C GLU A 165 -20.11 5.54 5.32
N GLY A 166 -20.48 4.26 5.17
CA GLY A 166 -20.01 3.18 6.02
C GLY A 166 -18.50 3.00 5.97
N GLN A 167 -17.91 3.05 4.77
CA GLN A 167 -16.46 3.01 4.58
C GLN A 167 -15.79 4.27 5.15
N MET A 168 -16.39 5.45 4.96
CA MET A 168 -15.90 6.70 5.55
C MET A 168 -15.87 6.62 7.09
N ARG A 169 -16.91 6.07 7.73
CA ARG A 169 -16.92 5.81 9.18
C ARG A 169 -15.80 4.86 9.63
N GLN A 170 -15.49 3.83 8.83
CA GLN A 170 -14.35 2.95 9.14
C GLN A 170 -13.01 3.68 9.09
N ILE A 171 -12.82 4.62 8.15
CA ILE A 171 -11.64 5.48 8.09
C ILE A 171 -11.55 6.38 9.32
N ALA A 172 -12.65 7.02 9.72
CA ALA A 172 -12.70 7.83 10.94
C ALA A 172 -12.29 7.00 12.18
N GLY A 173 -12.85 5.79 12.34
CA GLY A 173 -12.47 4.87 13.42
C GLY A 173 -11.04 4.30 13.31
N ALA A 174 -10.43 4.26 12.11
CA ALA A 174 -9.02 3.92 11.96
C ALA A 174 -8.11 5.05 12.44
N ILE A 175 -8.49 6.31 12.17
CA ILE A 175 -7.77 7.51 12.64
C ILE A 175 -7.86 7.61 14.17
N GLU A 176 -9.04 7.38 14.75
CA GLU A 176 -9.23 7.43 16.21
C GLU A 176 -8.38 6.40 16.97
N ARG A 177 -8.13 5.23 16.36
CA ARG A 177 -7.32 4.17 16.98
C ARG A 177 -5.81 4.42 16.94
N ASP A 178 -5.34 5.40 16.16
CA ASP A 178 -3.92 5.74 16.05
C ASP A 178 -3.70 7.22 16.43
N PRO A 179 -3.30 7.52 17.68
CA PRO A 179 -3.14 8.88 18.17
C PRO A 179 -2.11 9.72 17.39
N GLN A 180 -1.09 9.08 16.81
CA GLN A 180 -0.07 9.78 16.02
C GLN A 180 -0.66 10.23 14.69
N VAL A 181 -1.40 9.34 14.02
CA VAL A 181 -2.16 9.65 12.80
C VAL A 181 -3.22 10.71 13.11
N GLU A 182 -3.95 10.59 14.21
CA GLU A 182 -4.99 11.56 14.59
C GLU A 182 -4.44 12.99 14.68
N SER A 183 -3.27 13.16 15.30
CA SER A 183 -2.60 14.46 15.43
C SER A 183 -2.22 15.06 14.06
N ILE A 184 -1.69 14.23 13.16
CA ILE A 184 -1.31 14.64 11.79
C ILE A 184 -2.56 15.03 11.00
N VAL A 185 -3.59 14.18 11.02
CA VAL A 185 -4.87 14.41 10.31
C VAL A 185 -5.55 15.67 10.84
N ARG A 186 -5.51 15.93 12.15
CA ARG A 186 -6.08 17.15 12.75
C ARG A 186 -5.41 18.41 12.22
N THR A 187 -4.10 18.39 11.99
CA THR A 187 -3.36 19.52 11.41
C THR A 187 -3.80 19.77 9.96
N ARG A 188 -4.27 18.72 9.27
CA ARG A 188 -4.75 18.73 7.88
C ARG A 188 -6.27 18.65 7.76
N ALA A 189 -7.02 19.02 8.81
CA ALA A 189 -8.47 18.89 8.85
C ALA A 189 -9.19 19.57 7.67
N MET A 190 -8.62 20.66 7.14
CA MET A 190 -9.14 21.36 5.95
C MET A 190 -9.21 20.45 4.72
N GLU A 191 -8.26 19.52 4.55
CA GLU A 191 -8.23 18.54 3.45
C GLU A 191 -9.36 17.51 3.54
N LEU A 192 -9.99 17.39 4.71
CA LEU A 192 -11.15 16.53 4.95
C LEU A 192 -12.48 17.30 4.84
N GLY A 193 -12.44 18.59 4.50
CA GLY A 193 -13.61 19.48 4.49
C GLY A 193 -13.96 20.07 5.86
N ILE A 194 -13.11 19.90 6.87
CA ILE A 194 -13.34 20.41 8.23
C ILE A 194 -12.62 21.75 8.39
N GLY A 195 -13.36 22.85 8.21
CA GLY A 195 -12.81 24.21 8.22
C GLY A 195 -12.38 24.72 9.61
N SER A 196 -12.83 24.11 10.70
CA SER A 196 -12.47 24.53 12.07
C SER A 196 -12.42 23.33 13.01
N PRO A 197 -11.29 22.59 13.07
CA PRO A 197 -11.17 21.46 13.97
C PRO A 197 -11.19 21.94 15.43
N GLN A 198 -12.14 21.44 16.21
CA GLN A 198 -12.21 21.70 17.64
C GLN A 198 -11.04 20.99 18.34
N ARG A 199 -10.23 21.73 19.12
CA ARG A 199 -9.05 21.17 19.80
C ARG A 199 -9.38 20.15 20.88
N ASP A 200 -10.54 20.31 21.53
CA ASP A 200 -11.01 19.46 22.63
C ASP A 200 -11.80 18.22 22.17
N ARG A 201 -11.89 17.96 20.86
CA ARG A 201 -12.64 16.81 20.32
C ARG A 201 -11.81 16.04 19.32
N SER A 202 -12.04 14.73 19.24
CA SER A 202 -11.37 13.90 18.24
C SER A 202 -11.72 14.39 16.83
N ILE A 203 -10.75 14.30 15.91
CA ILE A 203 -11.00 14.66 14.52
C ILE A 203 -11.96 13.64 13.88
N ALA A 204 -11.89 12.37 14.28
CA ALA A 204 -12.79 11.31 13.84
C ALA A 204 -14.27 11.62 14.13
N LEU A 205 -14.61 12.08 15.35
CA LEU A 205 -15.98 12.47 15.68
C LEU A 205 -16.48 13.67 14.85
N GLN A 206 -15.56 14.56 14.49
CA GLN A 206 -15.88 15.71 13.63
C GLN A 206 -16.13 15.25 12.19
N MET A 207 -15.32 14.31 11.68
CA MET A 207 -15.51 13.66 10.39
C MET A 207 -16.88 12.97 10.31
N GLU A 208 -17.27 12.20 11.34
CA GLU A 208 -18.59 11.55 11.40
C GLU A 208 -19.75 12.55 11.38
N ARG A 209 -19.61 13.66 12.10
CA ARG A 209 -20.62 14.72 12.12
C ARG A 209 -20.80 15.39 10.76
N GLU A 210 -19.74 15.56 9.98
CA GLU A 210 -19.85 16.06 8.60
C GLU A 210 -20.63 15.09 7.71
N LEU A 211 -20.47 13.77 7.89
CA LEU A 211 -21.27 12.77 7.17
C LEU A 211 -22.76 12.88 7.50
N THR A 212 -23.10 13.09 8.77
CA THR A 212 -24.49 13.26 9.21
C THR A 212 -25.11 14.58 8.74
N ARG A 213 -24.36 15.70 8.77
CA ARG A 213 -24.88 16.99 8.29
C ARG A 213 -25.21 16.97 6.80
N GLY A 214 -24.49 16.19 6.00
CA GLY A 214 -24.78 15.98 4.59
C GLY A 214 -26.10 15.25 4.28
N HIS A 215 -26.81 14.70 5.27
CA HIS A 215 -28.15 14.12 5.07
C HIS A 215 -29.27 15.17 5.04
N GLY A 216 -29.05 16.38 5.57
CA GLY A 216 -30.13 17.31 5.89
C GLY A 216 -30.57 18.30 4.79
N ILE A 217 -29.85 18.40 3.66
CA ILE A 217 -30.08 19.50 2.68
C ILE A 217 -31.04 19.08 1.53
N GLY A 218 -31.70 17.92 1.64
CA GLY A 218 -32.54 17.36 0.57
C GLY A 218 -34.06 17.35 0.78
N LEU A 219 -34.59 17.91 1.88
CA LEU A 219 -36.01 17.80 2.25
C LEU A 219 -36.79 19.12 2.24
N GLU A 220 -36.31 20.14 1.53
CA GLU A 220 -37.11 21.35 1.27
C GLU A 220 -37.05 21.74 -0.21
N ARG A 221 -37.91 21.11 -1.02
CA ARG A 221 -38.86 21.78 -1.92
C ARG A 221 -39.66 20.79 -2.77
#